data_AF-A0A6P1A6G3-F1
#
_entry.id   AF-A0A6P1A6G3-F1
#
_cell.length_a   1.000
_cell.length_b   1.000
_cell.length_c   1.000
_cell.angle_alpha   90.00
_cell.angle_beta   90.00
_cell.angle_gamma   90.00
#
_symmetry.space_group_name_H-M   'P 1'
#
loop_
_entity.id
_entity.type
_entity.pdbx_description
1 polymer ?
#
loop_
_entity_poly.entity_id
_entity_poly.type
_entity_poly.pdbx_seq_one_letter_code
_entity_poly.pdbx_strand_id
1 'polypeptide(L)' 'LSYPPHKLLSNLVANLKATASKTLWREFEPELSEIYRKRILWTGSYFVASCGGVTIEELKIYVQNQDCPDSSRH' A
#
# COMPACT_ATOMS: atom_id res chain seq x y z
N LEU A 1 -9.20 -14.78 7.85
CA LEU A 1 -8.07 -14.08 8.51
C LEU A 1 -8.57 -13.60 9.86
N SER A 2 -7.99 -14.09 10.98
CA SER A 2 -8.32 -13.60 12.31
C SER A 2 -7.18 -12.71 12.79
N TYR A 3 -7.46 -11.44 13.09
CA TYR A 3 -6.47 -10.49 13.56
C TYR A 3 -6.82 -10.04 14.99
N PRO A 4 -5.97 -10.32 15.99
CA PRO A 4 -6.26 -9.94 17.37
C PRO A 4 -6.38 -8.41 17.53
N PRO A 5 -7.36 -7.91 18.30
CA PRO A 5 -7.63 -6.48 18.40
C PRO A 5 -6.50 -5.67 19.07
N HIS A 6 -5.63 -6.34 19.85
CA HIS A 6 -4.48 -5.69 20.49
C HIS A 6 -3.30 -5.46 19.54
N LYS A 7 -3.34 -6.01 18.32
CA LYS A 7 -2.29 -5.77 17.34
C LYS A 7 -2.61 -4.53 16.52
N LEU A 8 -1.59 -3.71 16.28
CA LEU A 8 -1.75 -2.49 15.50
C LEU A 8 -1.83 -2.82 14.00
N LEU A 9 -2.93 -2.40 13.35
CA LEU A 9 -3.12 -2.56 11.90
C LEU A 9 -1.98 -1.94 11.08
N SER A 10 -1.37 -0.86 11.58
CA SER A 10 -0.18 -0.24 10.98
C SER A 10 0.96 -1.24 10.80
N ASN A 11 1.21 -2.09 11.79
CA ASN A 11 2.28 -3.08 11.76
C ASN A 11 1.98 -4.19 10.75
N LEU A 12 0.71 -4.61 10.66
CA LEU A 12 0.29 -5.57 9.64
C LEU A 12 0.52 -5.01 8.24
N VAL A 13 0.06 -3.79 7.99
CA VAL A 13 0.19 -3.15 6.68
C VAL A 13 1.66 -2.91 6.33
N ALA A 14 2.47 -2.44 7.29
CA ALA A 14 3.90 -2.26 7.08
C ALA A 14 4.59 -3.58 6.71
N ASN A 15 4.30 -4.66 7.43
CA ASN A 15 4.86 -5.98 7.14
C ASN A 15 4.43 -6.51 5.76
N LEU A 16 3.15 -6.33 5.40
CA LEU A 16 2.65 -6.74 4.09
C LEU A 16 3.33 -5.96 2.96
N LYS A 17 3.39 -4.63 3.06
CA LYS A 17 4.07 -3.77 2.09
C LYS A 17 5.53 -4.16 1.94
N ALA A 18 6.26 -4.30 3.04
CA ALA A 18 7.68 -4.65 3.03
C ALA A 18 7.94 -6.04 2.45
N THR A 19 7.14 -7.03 2.84
CA THR A 19 7.28 -8.41 2.36
C THR A 19 6.96 -8.51 0.87
N ALA A 20 5.84 -7.91 0.44
CA ALA A 20 5.47 -7.86 -0.97
C ALA A 20 6.54 -7.15 -1.80
N SER A 21 7.06 -6.01 -1.33
CA SER A 21 8.14 -5.30 -2.03
C SER A 21 9.40 -6.17 -2.16
N LYS A 22 9.82 -6.82 -1.07
CA LYS A 22 11.01 -7.68 -1.10
C LYS A 22 10.84 -8.87 -2.05
N THR A 23 9.66 -9.50 -2.06
CA THR A 23 9.34 -10.62 -2.93
C THR A 23 9.32 -10.18 -4.40
N LEU A 24 8.62 -9.10 -4.73
CA LEU A 24 8.53 -8.58 -6.10
C LEU A 24 9.90 -8.16 -6.64
N TRP A 25 10.69 -7.43 -5.86
CA TRP A 25 12.05 -7.04 -6.27
C TRP A 25 13.01 -8.21 -6.42
N ARG A 26 12.76 -9.34 -5.76
CA ARG A 26 13.58 -10.55 -5.92
C ARG A 26 13.20 -11.33 -7.17
N GLU A 27 11.92 -11.35 -7.52
CA GLU A 27 11.40 -12.19 -8.61
C GLU A 27 11.40 -11.48 -9.97
N PHE A 28 11.28 -10.15 -9.98
CA PHE A 28 11.12 -9.33 -11.20
C PHE A 28 12.09 -8.15 -11.23
N GLU A 29 13.32 -8.33 -10.72
CA GLU A 29 14.31 -7.26 -10.66
C GLU A 29 14.60 -6.61 -12.03
N PRO A 30 14.78 -7.37 -13.14
CA PRO A 30 15.06 -6.79 -14.45
C PRO A 30 13.93 -5.86 -14.92
N GLU A 31 12.69 -6.33 -14.87
CA GLU A 31 11.52 -5.60 -15.35
C GLU A 31 11.21 -4.39 -14.48
N LEU A 32 11.32 -4.55 -13.15
CA LEU A 32 11.05 -3.47 -12.21
C LEU A 32 12.13 -2.37 -12.28
N SER A 33 13.37 -2.72 -12.59
CA SER A 33 14.47 -1.75 -12.71
C SER A 33 14.33 -0.85 -13.95
N GLU A 34 13.67 -1.34 -15.01
CA GLU A 34 13.36 -0.53 -16.19
C GLU A 34 12.25 0.49 -15.92
N ILE A 35 11.27 0.11 -15.09
CA ILE A 35 10.07 0.92 -14.82
C ILE A 35 10.30 1.90 -13.65
N TYR A 36 10.95 1.46 -12.58
CA TYR A 36 11.07 2.22 -11.34
C TYR A 36 12.46 2.84 -11.18
N ARG A 37 12.51 4.18 -11.09
CA ARG A 37 13.75 4.92 -10.83
C ARG A 37 14.32 4.71 -9.41
N LYS A 38 13.48 4.34 -8.46
CA LYS A 38 13.82 4.08 -7.05
C LYS A 38 13.08 2.83 -6.59
N ARG A 39 13.65 2.05 -5.67
CA ARG A 39 13.03 0.82 -5.13
C ARG A 39 11.86 1.08 -4.18
N ILE A 40 10.86 1.81 -4.65
CA ILE A 40 9.66 2.21 -3.91
C ILE A 40 8.45 1.73 -4.69
N LEU A 41 7.71 0.78 -4.12
CA LEU A 41 6.51 0.20 -4.75
C LEU A 41 5.22 0.73 -4.14
N TRP A 42 5.27 1.17 -2.88
CA TRP A 42 4.10 1.61 -2.13
C TRP A 42 4.31 3.04 -1.64
N THR A 43 3.24 3.83 -1.65
CA THR A 43 3.23 5.11 -0.92
C THR A 43 3.24 4.85 0.59
N GLY A 44 3.65 5.84 1.38
CA GLY A 44 3.64 5.73 2.86
C GLY A 44 2.22 5.53 3.41
N SER A 45 1.22 6.05 2.72
CA SER A 45 -0.19 6.03 3.12
C SER A 45 -0.82 4.65 2.99
N TYR A 46 -1.77 4.33 3.87
CA TYR A 46 -2.58 3.11 3.77
C TYR A 46 -3.99 3.38 4.28
N PHE A 47 -4.94 2.59 3.77
CA PHE A 47 -6.32 2.61 4.21
C PHE A 47 -6.75 1.24 4.67
N VAL A 48 -7.43 1.22 5.81
CA VAL A 48 -8.01 0.01 6.37
C VAL A 48 -9.41 0.37 6.83
N ALA A 49 -10.40 -0.37 6.35
CA ALA A 49 -11.76 -0.30 6.82
C ALA A 49 -12.22 -1.71 7.21
N SER A 50 -13.04 -1.80 8.27
CA SER A 50 -13.65 -3.07 8.65
C SER A 50 -14.72 -3.44 7.63
N CYS A 51 -14.58 -4.59 6.98
CA CYS A 51 -15.63 -5.12 6.11
C CYS A 51 -16.72 -5.78 6.96
N GLY A 52 -17.62 -4.93 7.44
CA GLY A 52 -18.95 -5.23 7.95
C GLY A 52 -19.85 -4.04 7.62
N GLY A 53 -20.25 -3.91 6.36
CA GLY A 53 -21.15 -2.83 5.90
C GLY A 53 -20.49 -1.59 5.27
N VAL A 54 -19.23 -1.64 4.82
CA VAL A 54 -18.62 -0.53 4.05
C VAL A 54 -19.29 -0.40 2.68
N THR A 55 -19.73 0.81 2.35
CA THR A 55 -20.44 1.17 1.13
C THR A 55 -19.50 1.65 0.02
N ILE A 56 -19.97 1.61 -1.24
CA ILE A 56 -19.21 2.05 -2.42
C ILE A 56 -18.88 3.55 -2.33
N GLU A 57 -19.78 4.33 -1.73
CA GLU A 57 -19.66 5.77 -1.53
C GLU A 57 -18.45 6.12 -0.65
N GLU A 58 -18.24 5.38 0.45
CA GLU A 58 -17.10 5.60 1.36
C GLU A 58 -15.77 5.32 0.68
N LEU A 59 -15.71 4.27 -0.17
CA LEU A 59 -14.53 3.97 -0.97
C LEU A 59 -14.22 5.08 -1.98
N LYS A 60 -15.26 5.64 -2.62
CA LYS A 60 -15.11 6.71 -3.60
C LYS A 60 -14.55 7.99 -2.98
N ILE A 61 -15.06 8.36 -1.79
CA ILE A 61 -14.58 9.53 -1.04
C ILE A 61 -13.11 9.36 -0.65
N TYR A 62 -12.70 8.18 -0.18
CA TYR A 62 -11.30 7.92 0.16
C TYR A 62 -10.36 8.11 -1.05
N VAL A 63 -10.71 7.55 -2.21
CA VAL A 63 -9.89 7.63 -3.42
C VAL A 63 -9.79 9.08 -3.92
N GLN A 64 -10.88 9.84 -3.86
CA GLN A 64 -10.91 11.24 -4.29
C GLN A 64 -10.07 12.16 -3.38
N ASN A 65 -9.95 11.82 -2.10
CA ASN A 65 -9.20 12.59 -1.12
C ASN A 65 -7.75 12.11 -0.93
N GLN A 66 -7.31 11.12 -1.70
CA GLN A 66 -5.88 10.75 -1.73
C GLN A 66 -5.14 11.75 -2.61
N ASP A 67 -4.17 12.46 -2.02
CA ASP A 67 -3.24 13.29 -2.77
C ASP A 67 -2.52 12.44 -3.82
N CYS A 68 -2.50 12.92 -5.07
CA CYS A 68 -1.71 12.31 -6.12
C CYS A 68 -0.23 12.36 -5.72
N PRO A 69 0.53 11.26 -5.79
CA PRO A 69 1.93 11.28 -5.47
C PRO A 69 2.63 12.30 -6.38
N ASP A 70 3.24 13.31 -5.75
CA ASP A 70 3.89 14.41 -6.44
C ASP A 70 5.01 13.88 -7.34
N SER A 71 4.85 14.09 -8.65
CA SER A 71 5.82 13.70 -9.67
C SER A 71 7.06 14.63 -9.69
N SER A 72 7.12 15.61 -8.80
CA SER A 72 8.26 16.52 -8.66
C SER A 72 9.18 16.15 -7.48
N ARG A 73 9.98 15.09 -7.66
CA ARG A 73 11.28 14.96 -6.99
C ARG A 73 12.36 14.64 -8.02
N HIS A 74 13.17 15.66 -8.31
CA HIS A 74 14.51 15.54 -8.90
C HIS A 74 15.37 14.52 -8.12
#